data_AF-A0A964XQN4-F1
#
_entry.id   AF-A0A964XQN4-F1
#
_cell.length_a   1.000
_cell.length_b   1.000
_cell.length_c   1.000
_cell.angle_alpha   90.00
_cell.angle_beta   90.00
_cell.angle_gamma   90.00
#
_symmetry.space_group_name_H-M   'P 1'
#
loop_
_entity.id
_entity.type
_entity.pdbx_description
1 polymer ?
#
loop_
_entity_poly.entity_id
_entity_poly.type
_entity_poly.pdbx_seq_one_letter_code
_entity_poly.pdbx_strand_id
1 'polypeptide(L)'
;MNPTGKLIVVGTRVAAVDLYKELRNPDRYPGGLVPWTYLAMPALLETHEDANKWVTLWPYSDQPFDGQTEDQKNEDGLYPRWNGKHLYAERQAMDASTWALIYQQQDISDDAIFDPVCVKGSIDGMRKSGRLVPGHPGHPRDLSGFSFICGLDPAMVGDTAAVCYAIDRITHKRYVVDAIKITRPTPAQIRQLITDWTNVYTPSEWIVERNAFQSFLTQDEGIRQFLASKGTLLREHHTGNNKWDSGFGVASMSTLFGTKQQDGKHHRDNLIHLPNDQKSIFITL
;
A
#
# COMPACT_ATOMS: atom_id res chain seq x y z
N MET A 1 -27.89 31.18 23.44
CA MET A 1 -26.99 30.19 24.08
C MET A 1 -25.66 30.27 23.37
N ASN A 2 -24.59 30.71 24.04
CA ASN A 2 -23.25 30.73 23.45
C ASN A 2 -22.62 29.35 23.62
N PRO A 3 -22.41 28.54 22.56
CA PRO A 3 -21.69 27.30 22.69
C PRO A 3 -20.19 27.64 22.60
N THR A 4 -19.54 27.80 23.75
CA THR A 4 -18.11 28.14 23.87
C THR A 4 -17.19 26.92 23.75
N GLY A 5 -17.51 26.01 22.83
CA GLY A 5 -16.62 24.90 22.48
C GLY A 5 -15.80 25.26 21.23
N LYS A 6 -14.47 25.29 21.36
CA LYS A 6 -13.56 25.33 20.19
C LYS A 6 -13.02 23.93 19.98
N LEU A 7 -13.02 23.45 18.74
CA LEU A 7 -12.43 22.17 18.35
C LEU A 7 -11.10 22.42 17.66
N ILE A 8 -10.05 21.75 18.13
CA ILE A 8 -8.72 21.77 17.52
C ILE A 8 -8.44 20.35 17.02
N VAL A 9 -8.07 20.22 15.75
CA VAL A 9 -7.69 18.95 15.12
C VAL A 9 -6.20 19.04 14.80
N VAL A 10 -5.40 18.13 15.37
CA VAL A 10 -3.94 18.08 15.23
C VAL A 10 -3.50 16.67 14.88
N GLY A 11 -2.52 16.56 14.01
CA GLY A 11 -1.95 15.28 13.57
C GLY A 11 -1.24 15.39 12.23
N THR A 12 -0.62 14.30 11.81
CA THR A 12 0.18 14.24 10.58
C THR A 12 -0.70 13.87 9.39
N ARG A 13 -0.44 14.46 8.22
CA ARG A 13 -1.07 14.07 6.96
C ARG A 13 -0.49 12.72 6.50
N VAL A 14 -1.36 11.77 6.15
CA VAL A 14 -0.96 10.40 5.76
C VAL A 14 -1.48 9.99 4.37
N ALA A 15 -2.30 10.83 3.74
CA ALA A 15 -2.81 10.63 2.38
C ALA A 15 -3.15 11.97 1.71
N ALA A 16 -3.23 11.99 0.38
CA ALA A 16 -3.62 13.17 -0.41
C ALA A 16 -5.08 13.61 -0.15
N VAL A 17 -5.92 12.69 0.31
CA VAL A 17 -7.25 12.94 0.87
C VAL A 17 -7.20 12.58 2.35
N ASP A 18 -7.25 13.59 3.21
CA ASP A 18 -7.21 13.45 4.65
C ASP A 18 -8.33 14.27 5.32
N LEU A 19 -8.47 14.10 6.64
CA LEU A 19 -9.48 14.81 7.42
C LEU A 19 -9.33 16.34 7.27
N TYR A 20 -8.11 16.87 7.18
CA TYR A 20 -7.88 18.32 7.03
C TYR A 20 -8.41 18.85 5.71
N LYS A 21 -8.27 18.10 4.62
CA LYS A 21 -8.81 18.45 3.31
C LYS A 21 -10.34 18.37 3.31
N GLU A 22 -10.90 17.33 3.94
CA GLU A 22 -12.36 17.18 4.05
C GLU A 22 -13.01 18.27 4.91
N LEU A 23 -12.41 18.63 6.03
CA LEU A 23 -12.90 19.73 6.88
C LEU A 23 -12.81 21.09 6.18
N ARG A 24 -11.92 21.24 5.21
CA ARG A 24 -11.81 22.46 4.40
C ARG A 24 -12.70 22.46 3.15
N ASN A 25 -13.40 21.36 2.86
CA ASN A 25 -14.20 21.24 1.65
C ASN A 25 -15.53 22.01 1.79
N PRO A 26 -15.78 23.06 0.97
CA PRO A 26 -17.02 23.84 1.01
C PRO A 26 -18.30 22.99 0.83
N ASP A 27 -18.22 21.90 0.04
CA ASP A 27 -19.37 21.03 -0.26
C ASP A 27 -19.87 20.26 0.98
N ARG A 28 -19.07 20.18 2.04
CA ARG A 28 -19.45 19.56 3.31
C ARG A 28 -20.35 20.46 4.17
N TYR A 29 -20.45 21.74 3.85
CA TYR A 29 -21.14 22.74 4.67
C TYR A 29 -22.32 23.37 3.92
N PRO A 30 -23.54 23.34 4.48
CA PRO A 30 -24.68 24.05 3.92
C PRO A 30 -24.35 25.54 3.70
N GLY A 31 -24.45 26.01 2.46
CA GLY A 31 -24.12 27.39 2.08
C GLY A 31 -22.64 27.64 1.78
N GLY A 32 -21.78 26.61 1.75
CA GLY A 32 -20.38 26.71 1.31
C GLY A 32 -19.44 27.45 2.26
N LEU A 33 -19.92 27.88 3.43
CA LEU A 33 -19.14 28.58 4.43
C LEU A 33 -18.39 27.56 5.31
N VAL A 34 -17.08 27.47 5.12
CA VAL A 34 -16.19 26.59 5.87
C VAL A 34 -15.88 27.21 7.25
N PRO A 35 -16.24 26.56 8.38
CA PRO A 35 -16.04 27.11 9.73
C PRO A 35 -14.63 26.85 10.30
N TRP A 36 -13.68 26.39 9.49
CA TRP A 36 -12.35 25.98 9.92
C TRP A 36 -11.26 26.96 9.47
N THR A 37 -10.33 27.22 10.38
CA THR A 37 -9.05 27.87 10.04
C THR A 37 -7.97 26.80 9.96
N TYR A 38 -7.13 26.87 8.94
CA TYR A 38 -6.07 25.90 8.69
C TYR A 38 -4.70 26.52 8.87
N LEU A 39 -3.81 25.81 9.56
CA LEU A 39 -2.43 26.18 9.79
C LEU A 39 -1.53 25.04 9.32
N ALA A 40 -0.70 25.32 8.32
CA ALA A 40 0.34 24.41 7.85
C ALA A 40 1.70 24.85 8.41
N MET A 41 2.50 23.88 8.85
CA MET A 41 3.82 24.10 9.44
C MET A 41 4.86 23.31 8.66
N PRO A 42 5.36 23.83 7.52
CA PRO A 42 6.40 23.15 6.74
C PRO A 42 7.70 23.09 7.55
N ALA A 43 8.34 21.93 7.57
CA ALA A 43 9.56 21.71 8.34
C ALA A 43 10.78 22.43 7.73
N LEU A 44 10.80 22.60 6.41
CA LEU A 44 11.84 23.35 5.69
C LEU A 44 11.26 24.66 5.17
N LEU A 45 11.94 25.77 5.43
CA LEU A 45 11.53 27.09 4.98
C LEU A 45 12.41 27.56 3.81
N GLU A 46 13.72 27.34 3.89
CA GLU A 46 14.67 27.72 2.84
C GLU A 46 15.76 26.64 2.64
N THR A 47 16.09 26.37 1.38
CA THR A 47 17.14 25.43 0.98
C THR A 47 18.46 26.14 0.70
N HIS A 48 19.57 25.46 1.01
CA HIS A 48 20.93 25.88 0.62
C HIS A 48 21.72 24.66 0.10
N GLU A 49 22.78 24.88 -0.67
CA GLU A 49 23.73 23.83 -1.08
C GLU A 49 24.39 23.10 0.09
N ASP A 50 24.47 23.75 1.26
CA ASP A 50 25.04 23.19 2.48
C ASP A 50 23.86 22.93 3.42
N ALA A 51 23.64 21.66 3.75
CA ALA A 51 22.54 21.21 4.60
C ALA A 51 22.55 21.89 5.98
N ASN A 52 23.71 22.29 6.50
CA ASN A 52 23.79 22.97 7.80
C ASN A 52 23.23 24.40 7.76
N LYS A 53 23.05 24.98 6.56
CA LYS A 53 22.52 26.32 6.34
C LYS A 53 21.03 26.32 5.96
N TRP A 54 20.37 25.18 5.98
CA TRP A 54 18.92 25.10 5.76
C TRP A 54 18.18 25.83 6.88
N VAL A 55 17.21 26.66 6.50
CA VAL A 55 16.33 27.34 7.45
C VAL A 55 15.13 26.43 7.69
N THR A 56 14.98 25.95 8.93
CA THR A 56 13.91 25.03 9.33
C THR A 56 12.99 25.66 10.36
N LEU A 57 11.76 25.17 10.44
CA LEU A 57 10.76 25.75 11.33
C LEU A 57 11.00 25.45 12.81
N TRP A 58 11.43 24.21 13.13
CA TRP A 58 11.62 23.74 14.52
C TRP A 58 12.98 23.03 14.71
N PRO A 59 14.11 23.75 14.58
CA PRO A 59 15.44 23.13 14.56
C PRO A 59 15.85 22.44 15.88
N TYR A 60 15.26 22.84 17.01
CA TYR A 60 15.63 22.38 18.33
C TYR A 60 14.41 21.92 19.16
N SER A 61 14.66 21.08 20.16
CA SER A 61 13.64 20.57 21.11
C SER A 61 14.21 20.56 22.53
N ASP A 62 13.34 20.72 23.52
CA ASP A 62 13.67 20.54 24.94
C ASP A 62 13.90 19.07 25.33
N GLN A 63 13.47 18.13 24.49
CA GLN A 63 13.60 16.69 24.71
C GLN A 63 14.70 16.08 23.81
N PRO A 64 15.51 15.15 24.34
CA PRO A 64 16.48 14.43 23.54
C PRO A 64 15.80 13.50 22.53
N PHE A 65 16.47 13.26 21.41
CA PHE A 65 16.15 12.14 20.54
C PHE A 65 16.91 10.87 20.95
N ASP A 66 16.51 9.71 20.42
CA ASP A 66 17.14 8.44 20.76
C ASP A 66 18.66 8.49 20.48
N GLY A 67 19.45 8.24 21.52
CA GLY A 67 20.92 8.26 21.46
C GLY A 67 21.56 9.64 21.57
N GLN A 68 20.79 10.73 21.76
CA GLN A 68 21.36 12.05 22.04
C GLN A 68 21.77 12.20 23.51
N THR A 69 22.88 12.89 23.71
CA THR A 69 23.49 13.12 25.02
C THR A 69 23.53 14.62 25.34
N GLU A 70 23.65 14.96 26.62
CA GLU A 70 23.59 16.35 27.12
C GLU A 70 24.66 17.27 26.50
N ASP A 71 25.80 16.73 26.08
CA ASP A 71 26.88 17.47 25.39
C ASP A 71 26.49 17.98 24.00
N GLN A 72 25.38 17.47 23.43
CA GLN A 72 24.87 17.89 22.13
C GLN A 72 23.90 19.06 22.21
N LYS A 73 23.60 19.57 23.42
CA LYS A 73 22.75 20.74 23.61
C LYS A 73 23.41 22.00 23.06
N ASN A 74 22.59 22.91 22.56
CA ASN A 74 23.03 24.26 22.22
C ASN A 74 23.19 25.12 23.49
N GLU A 75 23.59 26.38 23.31
CA GLU A 75 23.78 27.35 24.40
C GLU A 75 22.50 27.60 25.23
N ASP A 76 21.33 27.42 24.62
CA ASP A 76 20.02 27.54 25.28
C ASP A 76 19.59 26.25 26.02
N GLY A 77 20.43 25.21 26.00
CA GLY A 77 20.14 23.92 26.62
C GLY A 77 19.17 23.04 25.84
N LEU A 78 18.96 23.31 24.55
CA LEU A 78 18.05 22.58 23.66
C LEU A 78 18.80 21.57 22.79
N TYR A 79 18.15 20.45 22.50
CA TYR A 79 18.64 19.38 21.65
C TYR A 79 18.39 19.68 20.16
N PRO A 80 19.36 19.40 19.28
CA PRO A 80 19.15 19.50 17.84
C PRO A 80 18.13 18.45 17.38
N ARG A 81 17.01 18.88 16.80
CA ARG A 81 15.92 18.00 16.37
C ARG A 81 15.71 18.05 14.87
N TRP A 82 14.97 19.03 14.36
CA TRP A 82 14.71 19.21 12.94
C TRP A 82 15.63 20.25 12.32
N ASN A 83 16.91 20.25 12.72
CA ASN A 83 17.91 21.15 12.13
C ASN A 83 18.22 20.72 10.68
N GLY A 84 18.90 21.58 9.93
CA GLY A 84 19.17 21.35 8.52
C GLY A 84 19.84 20.00 8.20
N LYS A 85 20.82 19.58 9.02
CA LYS A 85 21.49 18.28 8.88
C LYS A 85 20.53 17.10 9.02
N HIS A 86 19.70 17.08 10.07
CA HIS A 86 18.75 15.97 10.28
C HIS A 86 17.64 15.98 9.23
N LEU A 87 17.10 17.16 8.90
CA LEU A 87 16.06 17.29 7.90
C LEU A 87 16.55 16.87 6.50
N TYR A 88 17.82 17.14 6.18
CA TYR A 88 18.45 16.67 4.95
C TYR A 88 18.54 15.15 4.90
N ALA A 89 18.94 14.50 5.99
CA ALA A 89 18.99 13.03 6.06
C ALA A 89 17.60 12.41 5.85
N GLU A 90 16.57 12.95 6.50
CA GLU A 90 15.16 12.54 6.30
C GLU A 90 14.71 12.75 4.85
N ARG A 91 15.05 13.89 4.23
CA ARG A 91 14.73 14.17 2.83
C ARG A 91 15.33 13.13 1.88
N GLN A 92 16.57 12.71 2.12
CA GLN A 92 17.25 11.70 1.28
C GLN A 92 16.67 10.30 1.47
N ALA A 93 16.10 10.00 2.63
CA ALA A 93 15.49 8.72 2.93
C ALA A 93 14.05 8.58 2.39
N MET A 94 13.45 9.66 1.88
CA MET A 94 12.04 9.69 1.46
C MET A 94 11.87 10.12 0.01
N ASP A 95 10.82 9.61 -0.63
CA ASP A 95 10.40 10.08 -1.95
C ASP A 95 9.83 11.52 -1.87
N ALA A 96 9.76 12.17 -3.03
CA ALA A 96 9.34 13.56 -3.12
C ALA A 96 7.88 13.80 -2.68
N SER A 97 6.99 12.82 -2.88
CA SER A 97 5.56 12.95 -2.55
C SER A 97 5.32 12.82 -1.05
N THR A 98 5.95 11.84 -0.41
CA THR A 98 5.93 11.67 1.05
C THR A 98 6.52 12.88 1.75
N TRP A 99 7.63 13.41 1.24
CA TRP A 99 8.24 14.64 1.75
C TRP A 99 7.29 15.85 1.64
N ALA A 100 6.68 16.06 0.46
CA ALA A 100 5.76 17.16 0.23
C ALA A 100 4.56 17.10 1.17
N LEU A 101 4.00 15.89 1.38
CA LEU A 101 2.83 15.69 2.22
C LEU A 101 3.12 15.81 3.72
N ILE A 102 4.13 15.07 4.22
CA ILE A 102 4.37 14.92 5.66
C ILE A 102 5.19 16.09 6.21
N TYR A 103 6.29 16.44 5.53
CA TYR A 103 7.24 17.43 6.02
C TYR A 103 6.94 18.83 5.52
N GLN A 104 6.43 19.00 4.29
CA GLN A 104 6.10 20.32 3.74
C GLN A 104 4.62 20.70 3.90
N GLN A 105 3.77 19.76 4.35
CA GLN A 105 2.33 19.96 4.52
C GLN A 105 1.61 20.44 3.24
N GLN A 106 2.20 20.16 2.07
CA GLN A 106 1.67 20.60 0.78
C GLN A 106 0.45 19.76 0.38
N ASP A 107 -0.54 20.43 -0.19
CA ASP A 107 -1.64 19.76 -0.87
C ASP A 107 -1.10 19.16 -2.17
N ILE A 108 -0.70 17.88 -2.11
CA ILE A 108 -0.39 17.10 -3.30
C ILE A 108 -1.69 16.78 -4.05
N SER A 109 -1.67 16.96 -5.38
CA SER A 109 -2.71 16.38 -6.22
C SER A 109 -2.66 14.87 -6.07
N ASP A 110 -3.80 14.22 -6.22
CA ASP A 110 -3.90 12.76 -6.32
C ASP A 110 -3.27 12.34 -7.66
N ASP A 111 -1.94 12.48 -7.78
CA ASP A 111 -1.20 11.66 -8.73
C ASP A 111 -1.45 10.25 -8.25
N ALA A 112 -2.38 9.57 -8.93
CA ALA A 112 -2.83 8.25 -8.55
C ALA A 112 -1.60 7.44 -8.14
N ILE A 113 -1.63 6.88 -6.92
CA ILE A 113 -0.55 6.04 -6.37
C ILE A 113 -0.05 5.04 -7.44
N PHE A 114 -0.96 4.62 -8.31
CA PHE A 114 -0.66 3.95 -9.56
C PHE A 114 -0.97 4.87 -10.76
N ASP A 115 0.05 5.33 -11.49
CA ASP A 115 -0.17 6.07 -12.74
C ASP A 115 -0.99 5.18 -13.71
N PRO A 116 -2.15 5.64 -14.23
CA PRO A 116 -3.00 4.84 -15.12
C PRO A 116 -2.29 4.34 -16.38
N VAL A 117 -1.29 5.06 -16.89
CA VAL A 117 -0.45 4.63 -18.01
C VAL A 117 0.41 3.43 -17.61
N CYS A 118 1.00 3.45 -16.41
CA CYS A 118 1.80 2.35 -15.90
C CYS A 118 0.96 1.10 -15.59
N VAL A 119 -0.23 1.29 -15.03
CA VAL A 119 -1.19 0.19 -14.82
C VAL A 119 -1.58 -0.43 -16.16
N LYS A 120 -2.03 0.39 -17.12
CA LYS A 120 -2.42 -0.08 -18.47
C LYS A 120 -1.25 -0.74 -19.21
N GLY A 121 -0.04 -0.20 -19.08
CA GLY A 121 1.17 -0.77 -19.67
C GLY A 121 1.57 -2.13 -19.10
N SER A 122 1.12 -2.41 -17.87
CA SER A 122 1.36 -3.69 -17.19
C SER A 122 0.31 -4.78 -17.53
N ILE A 123 -0.70 -4.48 -18.36
CA ILE A 123 -1.73 -5.44 -18.76
C ILE A 123 -1.27 -6.27 -19.97
N ASP A 124 -1.24 -7.58 -19.79
CA ASP A 124 -1.05 -8.54 -20.88
C ASP A 124 -2.37 -8.75 -21.62
N GLY A 125 -2.69 -7.91 -22.61
CA GLY A 125 -4.01 -7.89 -23.26
C GLY A 125 -4.47 -9.23 -23.89
N MET A 126 -3.54 -10.12 -24.23
CA MET A 126 -3.84 -11.46 -24.79
C MET A 126 -4.03 -12.55 -23.73
N ARG A 127 -3.78 -12.25 -22.46
CA ARG A 127 -3.89 -13.20 -21.36
C ARG A 127 -5.13 -12.90 -20.53
N LYS A 128 -6.04 -13.87 -20.43
CA LYS A 128 -7.19 -13.79 -19.52
C LYS A 128 -6.80 -14.23 -18.11
N SER A 129 -7.65 -13.90 -17.14
CA SER A 129 -7.54 -14.47 -15.79
C SER A 129 -7.65 -16.00 -15.85
N GLY A 130 -6.78 -16.69 -15.13
CA GLY A 130 -6.66 -18.15 -15.17
C GLY A 130 -5.21 -18.62 -15.23
N ARG A 131 -5.04 -19.95 -15.29
CA ARG A 131 -3.73 -20.61 -15.21
C ARG A 131 -2.77 -20.10 -16.29
N LEU A 132 -1.50 -19.90 -15.93
CA LEU A 132 -0.48 -19.54 -16.90
C LEU A 132 -0.21 -20.70 -17.87
N VAL A 133 -0.23 -20.41 -19.17
CA VAL A 133 0.01 -21.39 -20.23
C VAL A 133 1.34 -21.04 -20.92
N PRO A 134 2.42 -21.80 -20.68
CA PRO A 134 3.73 -21.51 -21.25
C PRO A 134 3.71 -21.33 -22.77
N GLY A 135 4.36 -20.28 -23.27
CA GLY A 135 4.52 -20.03 -24.71
C GLY A 135 3.31 -19.42 -25.42
N HIS A 136 2.15 -19.30 -24.76
CA HIS A 136 1.00 -18.59 -25.33
C HIS A 136 1.21 -17.06 -25.32
N PRO A 137 0.63 -16.31 -26.28
CA PRO A 137 0.70 -14.85 -26.29
C PRO A 137 0.22 -14.23 -24.97
N GLY A 138 1.03 -13.33 -24.39
CA GLY A 138 0.73 -12.69 -23.10
C GLY A 138 1.07 -13.55 -21.86
N HIS A 139 1.54 -14.79 -22.05
CA HIS A 139 2.02 -15.65 -20.98
C HIS A 139 3.56 -15.75 -20.98
N PRO A 140 4.18 -16.17 -19.86
CA PRO A 140 5.60 -16.51 -19.82
C PRO A 140 5.98 -17.56 -20.87
N ARG A 141 7.23 -17.53 -21.35
CA ARG A 141 7.75 -18.54 -22.28
C ARG A 141 7.84 -19.92 -21.63
N ASP A 142 8.28 -19.95 -20.37
CA ASP A 142 8.33 -21.12 -19.53
C ASP A 142 7.88 -20.76 -18.10
N LEU A 143 7.60 -21.79 -17.29
CA LEU A 143 7.24 -21.64 -15.89
C LEU A 143 8.31 -22.23 -14.96
N SER A 144 9.52 -22.45 -15.47
CA SER A 144 10.61 -22.94 -14.63
C SER A 144 10.99 -21.86 -13.62
N GLY A 145 11.11 -22.24 -12.35
CA GLY A 145 11.38 -21.27 -11.27
C GLY A 145 10.16 -20.43 -10.83
N PHE A 146 8.96 -20.68 -11.37
CA PHE A 146 7.74 -20.02 -10.89
C PHE A 146 7.22 -20.66 -9.60
N SER A 147 6.77 -19.82 -8.67
CA SER A 147 6.10 -20.20 -7.44
C SER A 147 4.74 -19.51 -7.39
N PHE A 148 3.67 -20.27 -7.20
CA PHE A 148 2.31 -19.72 -7.09
C PHE A 148 1.96 -19.49 -5.62
N ILE A 149 1.44 -18.33 -5.31
CA ILE A 149 1.01 -17.94 -3.96
C ILE A 149 -0.40 -17.38 -4.07
N CYS A 150 -1.26 -17.78 -3.14
CA CYS A 150 -2.59 -17.22 -3.01
C CYS A 150 -2.66 -16.33 -1.75
N GLY A 151 -3.19 -15.13 -1.88
CA GLY A 151 -3.54 -14.26 -0.78
C GLY A 151 -5.05 -14.27 -0.58
N LEU A 152 -5.49 -14.30 0.68
CA LEU A 152 -6.88 -14.18 1.08
C LEU A 152 -7.01 -13.12 2.16
N ASP A 153 -7.91 -12.17 1.90
CA ASP A 153 -8.40 -11.20 2.87
C ASP A 153 -9.87 -11.55 3.17
N PRO A 154 -10.14 -12.39 4.20
CA PRO A 154 -11.50 -12.80 4.53
C PRO A 154 -12.25 -11.72 5.30
N ALA A 155 -13.50 -11.47 4.94
CA ALA A 155 -14.41 -10.66 5.75
C ALA A 155 -15.72 -11.43 5.97
N MET A 156 -16.05 -11.76 7.23
CA MET A 156 -17.36 -12.32 7.58
C MET A 156 -18.49 -11.30 7.41
N VAL A 157 -18.16 -10.02 7.62
CA VAL A 157 -19.05 -8.87 7.37
C VAL A 157 -18.29 -7.91 6.46
N GLY A 158 -18.54 -8.00 5.16
CA GLY A 158 -17.83 -7.19 4.16
C GLY A 158 -17.60 -7.94 2.85
N ASP A 159 -16.59 -7.53 2.11
CA ASP A 159 -16.13 -8.19 0.89
C ASP A 159 -14.88 -9.01 1.21
N THR A 160 -14.86 -10.29 0.85
CA THR A 160 -13.63 -11.10 0.85
C THR A 160 -12.95 -10.93 -0.50
N ALA A 161 -11.65 -10.66 -0.49
CA ALA A 161 -10.83 -10.62 -1.68
C ALA A 161 -9.84 -11.79 -1.69
N ALA A 162 -9.64 -12.39 -2.86
CA ALA A 162 -8.60 -13.38 -3.07
C ALA A 162 -7.81 -13.06 -4.32
N VAL A 163 -6.49 -13.26 -4.25
CA VAL A 163 -5.58 -13.07 -5.38
C VAL A 163 -4.64 -14.26 -5.49
N CYS A 164 -4.53 -14.83 -6.67
CA CYS A 164 -3.49 -15.79 -7.01
C CYS A 164 -2.45 -15.05 -7.84
N TYR A 165 -1.18 -15.15 -7.46
CA TYR A 165 -0.10 -14.60 -8.27
C TYR A 165 1.06 -15.59 -8.34
N ALA A 166 1.75 -15.56 -9.48
CA ALA A 166 2.91 -16.38 -9.73
C ALA A 166 4.16 -15.49 -9.73
N ILE A 167 5.19 -15.89 -8.98
CA ILE A 167 6.46 -15.19 -8.90
C ILE A 167 7.50 -16.01 -9.65
N ASP A 168 8.13 -15.42 -10.64
CA ASP A 168 9.36 -15.93 -11.24
C ASP A 168 10.54 -15.59 -10.31
N ARG A 169 11.15 -16.61 -9.70
CA ARG A 169 12.29 -16.42 -8.79
C ARG A 169 13.59 -16.03 -9.50
N ILE A 170 13.65 -16.17 -10.82
CA ILE A 170 14.82 -15.86 -11.63
C ILE A 170 14.76 -14.39 -12.08
N THR A 171 13.64 -13.98 -12.67
CA THR A 171 13.49 -12.60 -13.20
C THR A 171 12.85 -11.63 -12.22
N HIS A 172 12.38 -12.12 -11.07
CA HIS A 172 11.59 -11.37 -10.08
C HIS A 172 10.27 -10.79 -10.64
N LYS A 173 9.83 -11.24 -11.82
CA LYS A 173 8.54 -10.87 -12.37
C LYS A 173 7.40 -11.55 -11.63
N ARG A 174 6.31 -10.81 -11.47
CA ARG A 174 5.10 -11.24 -10.77
C ARG A 174 3.95 -11.19 -11.75
N TYR A 175 3.18 -12.26 -11.83
CA TYR A 175 2.01 -12.36 -12.68
C TYR A 175 0.80 -12.50 -11.78
N VAL A 176 -0.12 -11.53 -11.83
CA VAL A 176 -1.45 -11.74 -11.25
C VAL A 176 -2.14 -12.78 -12.14
N VAL A 177 -2.41 -13.95 -11.58
CA VAL A 177 -2.99 -15.11 -12.27
C VAL A 177 -4.50 -14.98 -12.24
N ASP A 178 -5.05 -14.70 -11.06
CA ASP A 178 -6.48 -14.51 -10.85
C ASP A 178 -6.74 -13.60 -9.65
N ALA A 179 -7.86 -12.90 -9.68
CA ALA A 179 -8.30 -12.03 -8.60
C ALA A 179 -9.82 -12.01 -8.56
N ILE A 180 -10.40 -12.30 -7.40
CA ILE A 180 -11.84 -12.28 -7.21
C ILE A 180 -12.23 -11.53 -5.95
N LYS A 181 -13.47 -11.04 -5.97
CA LYS A 181 -14.14 -10.43 -4.83
C LYS A 181 -15.47 -11.14 -4.62
N ILE A 182 -15.73 -11.57 -3.40
CA ILE A 182 -17.01 -12.15 -3.00
C ILE A 182 -17.62 -11.25 -1.93
N THR A 183 -18.82 -10.75 -2.19
CA THR A 183 -19.53 -9.89 -1.23
C THR A 183 -20.29 -10.73 -0.22
N ARG A 184 -20.05 -10.48 1.07
CA ARG A 184 -20.68 -11.16 2.22
C ARG A 184 -20.65 -12.68 2.08
N PRO A 185 -19.47 -13.29 1.89
CA PRO A 185 -19.38 -14.72 1.69
C PRO A 185 -19.70 -15.49 2.96
N THR A 186 -20.32 -16.64 2.77
CA THR A 186 -20.44 -17.67 3.80
C THR A 186 -19.09 -18.39 4.01
N PRO A 187 -18.83 -18.97 5.19
CA PRO A 187 -17.64 -19.78 5.43
C PRO A 187 -17.46 -20.92 4.40
N ALA A 188 -18.56 -21.54 3.97
CA ALA A 188 -18.55 -22.59 2.96
C ALA A 188 -18.06 -22.08 1.59
N GLN A 189 -18.41 -20.85 1.20
CA GLN A 189 -17.92 -20.24 -0.04
C GLN A 189 -16.42 -19.94 0.03
N ILE A 190 -15.91 -19.50 1.19
CA ILE A 190 -14.47 -19.29 1.38
C ILE A 190 -13.70 -20.62 1.32
N ARG A 191 -14.24 -21.68 1.94
CA ARG A 191 -13.68 -23.05 1.83
C ARG A 191 -13.63 -23.51 0.39
N GLN A 192 -14.75 -23.40 -0.32
CA GLN A 192 -14.85 -23.82 -1.72
C GLN A 192 -13.85 -23.06 -2.59
N LEU A 193 -13.72 -21.75 -2.39
CA LEU A 193 -12.72 -20.92 -3.06
C LEU A 193 -11.30 -21.45 -2.85
N ILE A 194 -10.90 -21.67 -1.59
CA ILE A 194 -9.57 -22.18 -1.26
C ILE A 194 -9.34 -23.55 -1.91
N THR A 195 -10.33 -24.44 -1.85
CA THR A 195 -10.26 -25.78 -2.45
C THR A 195 -10.10 -25.71 -3.96
N ASP A 196 -10.94 -24.93 -4.64
CA ASP A 196 -10.95 -24.81 -6.10
C ASP A 196 -9.64 -24.20 -6.61
N TRP A 197 -9.22 -23.08 -6.02
CA TRP A 197 -7.97 -22.43 -6.40
C TRP A 197 -6.75 -23.29 -6.08
N THR A 198 -6.78 -24.07 -4.99
CA THR A 198 -5.70 -25.02 -4.71
C THR A 198 -5.62 -26.11 -5.77
N ASN A 199 -6.76 -26.62 -6.25
CA ASN A 199 -6.79 -27.62 -7.32
C ASN A 199 -6.38 -27.05 -8.68
N VAL A 200 -6.77 -25.81 -8.99
CA VAL A 200 -6.49 -25.17 -10.29
C VAL A 200 -5.04 -24.65 -10.38
N TYR A 201 -4.60 -23.91 -9.36
CA TYR A 201 -3.34 -23.16 -9.36
C TYR A 201 -2.21 -23.86 -8.62
N THR A 202 -2.50 -24.88 -7.80
CA THR A 202 -1.50 -25.63 -7.02
C THR A 202 -0.50 -24.70 -6.31
N PRO A 203 -0.96 -23.74 -5.49
CA PRO A 203 -0.09 -22.78 -4.85
C PRO A 203 0.82 -23.48 -3.82
N SER A 204 2.04 -22.97 -3.67
CA SER A 204 2.92 -23.40 -2.59
C SER A 204 2.38 -22.94 -1.23
N GLU A 205 1.75 -21.75 -1.20
CA GLU A 205 1.28 -21.14 0.04
C GLU A 205 -0.03 -20.36 -0.16
N TRP A 206 -0.88 -20.43 0.86
CA TRP A 206 -1.95 -19.48 1.13
C TRP A 206 -1.52 -18.54 2.24
N ILE A 207 -1.66 -17.23 2.02
CA ILE A 207 -1.40 -16.18 3.00
C ILE A 207 -2.74 -15.56 3.37
N VAL A 208 -3.11 -15.65 4.65
CA VAL A 208 -4.42 -15.18 5.13
C VAL A 208 -4.25 -14.17 6.26
N GLU A 209 -5.07 -13.11 6.27
CA GLU A 209 -5.03 -12.11 7.35
C GLU A 209 -5.43 -12.74 8.68
N ARG A 210 -4.55 -12.63 9.69
CA ARG A 210 -4.73 -13.27 11.00
C ARG A 210 -6.07 -12.93 11.69
N ASN A 211 -6.47 -11.66 11.64
CA ASN A 211 -7.68 -11.20 12.36
C ASN A 211 -8.94 -11.88 11.85
N ALA A 212 -9.05 -12.05 10.54
CA ALA A 212 -10.15 -12.74 9.90
C ALA A 212 -10.00 -14.26 9.92
N PHE A 213 -8.76 -14.76 9.88
CA PHE A 213 -8.47 -16.17 9.89
C PHE A 213 -8.82 -16.85 11.21
N GLN A 214 -8.69 -16.17 12.35
CA GLN A 214 -9.13 -16.71 13.65
C GLN A 214 -10.63 -17.02 13.66
N SER A 215 -11.47 -16.10 13.16
CA SER A 215 -12.90 -16.34 13.04
C SER A 215 -13.20 -17.48 12.07
N PHE A 216 -12.49 -17.56 10.95
CA PHE A 216 -12.64 -18.65 9.97
C PHE A 216 -12.23 -20.03 10.52
N LEU A 217 -11.09 -20.11 11.23
CA LEU A 217 -10.56 -21.34 11.83
C LEU A 217 -11.49 -21.99 12.85
N THR A 218 -12.24 -21.20 13.63
CA THR A 218 -13.19 -21.74 14.62
C THR A 218 -14.29 -22.62 14.01
N GLN A 219 -14.46 -22.57 12.68
CA GLN A 219 -15.53 -23.25 11.97
C GLN A 219 -15.02 -24.33 10.99
N ASP A 220 -13.69 -24.54 10.85
CA ASP A 220 -13.15 -25.34 9.76
C ASP A 220 -11.78 -25.98 10.04
N GLU A 221 -11.78 -27.12 10.74
CA GLU A 221 -10.57 -27.91 10.98
C GLU A 221 -10.09 -28.67 9.71
N GLY A 222 -10.98 -28.93 8.75
CA GLY A 222 -10.69 -29.78 7.59
C GLY A 222 -9.79 -29.13 6.54
N ILE A 223 -9.78 -27.80 6.46
CA ILE A 223 -9.05 -27.08 5.42
C ILE A 223 -7.53 -27.23 5.53
N ARG A 224 -7.00 -27.28 6.76
CA ARG A 224 -5.56 -27.50 7.00
C ARG A 224 -5.16 -28.90 6.53
N GLN A 225 -5.98 -29.90 6.78
CA GLN A 225 -5.74 -31.27 6.33
C GLN A 225 -5.80 -31.37 4.79
N PHE A 226 -6.79 -30.72 4.16
CA PHE A 226 -6.88 -30.65 2.70
C PHE A 226 -5.62 -30.00 2.09
N LEU A 227 -5.22 -28.82 2.57
CA LEU A 227 -4.04 -28.13 2.05
C LEU A 227 -2.75 -28.94 2.27
N ALA A 228 -2.60 -29.56 3.44
CA ALA A 228 -1.49 -30.45 3.73
C ALA A 228 -1.45 -31.64 2.76
N SER A 229 -2.61 -32.24 2.42
CA SER A 229 -2.69 -33.33 1.42
C SER A 229 -2.28 -32.90 0.01
N LYS A 230 -2.32 -31.59 -0.28
CA LYS A 230 -1.90 -30.98 -1.55
C LYS A 230 -0.48 -30.41 -1.50
N GLY A 231 0.21 -30.52 -0.36
CA GLY A 231 1.54 -29.92 -0.17
C GLY A 231 1.53 -28.39 -0.11
N THR A 232 0.38 -27.78 0.16
CA THR A 232 0.22 -26.32 0.26
C THR A 232 0.28 -25.89 1.72
N LEU A 233 1.09 -24.88 2.02
CA LEU A 233 1.18 -24.30 3.35
C LEU A 233 0.11 -23.23 3.55
N LEU A 234 -0.43 -23.14 4.77
CA LEU A 234 -1.34 -22.07 5.17
C LEU A 234 -0.62 -21.18 6.18
N ARG A 235 -0.31 -19.95 5.79
CA ARG A 235 0.39 -18.96 6.61
C ARG A 235 -0.55 -17.83 7.02
N GLU A 236 -0.49 -17.49 8.29
CA GLU A 236 -1.15 -16.31 8.84
C GLU A 236 -0.20 -15.12 8.73
N HIS A 237 -0.67 -13.99 8.21
CA HIS A 237 0.07 -12.73 8.27
C HIS A 237 -0.61 -11.77 9.23
N HIS A 238 0.18 -11.14 10.10
CA HIS A 238 -0.34 -10.20 11.09
C HIS A 238 -0.31 -8.79 10.52
N THR A 239 -1.46 -8.18 10.26
CA THR A 239 -1.61 -6.73 10.11
C THR A 239 -1.51 -6.10 11.51
N GLY A 240 -0.31 -5.95 12.06
CA GLY A 240 -0.12 -5.25 13.35
C GLY A 240 -0.56 -3.78 13.27
N ASN A 241 -0.74 -3.14 14.44
CA ASN A 241 -1.20 -1.74 14.61
C ASN A 241 -0.41 -0.65 13.85
N ASN A 242 0.69 -1.01 13.18
CA ASN A 242 1.27 -0.25 12.09
C ASN A 242 1.30 -1.18 10.88
N LYS A 243 0.46 -0.88 9.88
CA LYS A 243 0.56 -1.43 8.53
C LYS A 243 2.04 -1.55 8.20
N TRP A 244 2.50 -2.78 7.97
CA TRP A 244 3.91 -3.12 7.80
C TRP A 244 4.65 -2.04 7.03
N ASP A 245 5.56 -1.37 7.75
CA ASP A 245 6.52 -0.37 7.31
C ASP A 245 5.93 0.79 6.48
N SER A 246 6.19 2.02 6.87
CA SER A 246 5.91 3.19 6.01
C SER A 246 6.57 3.08 4.62
N GLY A 247 7.60 2.23 4.47
CA GLY A 247 8.21 1.85 3.19
C GLY A 247 7.59 0.66 2.43
N PHE A 248 6.70 -0.14 3.02
CA PHE A 248 6.08 -1.34 2.40
C PHE A 248 4.55 -1.21 2.20
N GLY A 249 4.01 0.00 2.26
CA GLY A 249 2.59 0.27 1.99
C GLY A 249 2.20 0.05 0.52
N VAL A 250 0.89 0.14 0.23
CA VAL A 250 0.33 0.07 -1.15
C VAL A 250 1.07 0.99 -2.14
N ALA A 251 1.60 2.12 -1.64
CA ALA A 251 2.38 3.06 -2.44
C ALA A 251 3.73 2.51 -2.93
N SER A 252 4.40 1.63 -2.18
CA SER A 252 5.66 1.03 -2.64
C SER A 252 5.44 0.02 -3.77
N MET A 253 4.22 -0.52 -3.90
CA MET A 253 3.84 -1.38 -5.02
C MET A 253 3.78 -0.62 -6.36
N SER A 254 3.69 0.72 -6.34
CA SER A 254 3.67 1.53 -7.57
C SER A 254 4.89 1.26 -8.46
N THR A 255 6.06 1.03 -7.84
CA THR A 255 7.32 0.72 -8.53
C THR A 255 7.25 -0.56 -9.36
N LEU A 256 6.37 -1.51 -9.01
CA LEU A 256 6.19 -2.74 -9.77
C LEU A 256 5.55 -2.50 -11.13
N PHE A 257 4.77 -1.42 -11.27
CA PHE A 257 4.09 -1.08 -12.51
C PHE A 257 4.99 -0.37 -13.52
N GLY A 258 6.26 -0.14 -13.19
CA GLY A 258 7.23 0.52 -14.06
C GLY A 258 7.03 2.04 -14.13
N THR A 259 7.73 2.65 -15.09
CA THR A 259 7.81 4.10 -15.22
C THR A 259 7.14 4.62 -16.49
N LYS A 260 6.80 5.91 -16.48
CA LYS A 260 6.24 6.63 -17.61
C LYS A 260 7.33 7.49 -18.25
N GLN A 261 7.46 7.40 -19.57
CA GLN A 261 8.37 8.20 -20.36
C GLN A 261 7.88 9.65 -20.46
N GLN A 262 8.78 10.57 -20.83
CA GLN A 262 8.44 11.97 -21.08
C GLN A 262 7.41 12.15 -22.20
N ASP A 263 7.30 11.20 -23.14
CA ASP A 263 6.29 11.20 -24.20
C ASP A 263 4.90 10.70 -23.73
N GLY A 264 4.75 10.41 -22.44
CA GLY A 264 3.52 9.95 -21.82
C GLY A 264 3.22 8.46 -22.00
N LYS A 265 4.13 7.66 -22.59
CA LYS A 265 3.97 6.22 -22.74
C LYS A 265 4.66 5.42 -21.63
N HIS A 266 4.21 4.19 -21.44
CA HIS A 266 4.85 3.27 -20.51
C HIS A 266 6.23 2.83 -20.99
N HIS A 267 7.20 2.74 -20.08
CA HIS A 267 8.59 2.39 -20.39
C HIS A 267 8.82 0.87 -20.53
N ARG A 268 7.81 0.03 -20.24
CA ARG A 268 7.87 -1.44 -20.30
C ARG A 268 8.94 -2.07 -19.40
N ASP A 269 9.23 -1.38 -18.30
CA ASP A 269 10.10 -1.80 -17.20
C ASP A 269 9.29 -2.30 -15.99
N ASN A 270 8.02 -2.67 -16.21
CA ASN A 270 7.17 -3.25 -15.18
C ASN A 270 7.68 -4.63 -14.74
N LEU A 271 7.55 -4.89 -13.44
CA LEU A 271 7.81 -6.18 -12.81
C LEU A 271 6.51 -6.93 -12.48
N ILE A 272 5.36 -6.26 -12.51
CA ILE A 272 4.04 -6.88 -12.36
C ILE A 272 3.32 -6.98 -13.71
N HIS A 273 2.64 -8.09 -13.92
CA HIS A 273 1.91 -8.43 -15.12
C HIS A 273 0.45 -8.76 -14.78
N LEU A 274 -0.48 -7.97 -15.31
CA LEU A 274 -1.91 -8.11 -15.08
C LEU A 274 -2.60 -8.87 -16.22
N PRO A 275 -3.57 -9.74 -15.93
CA PRO A 275 -4.42 -10.29 -16.98
C PRO A 275 -5.31 -9.18 -17.54
N ASN A 276 -5.83 -9.40 -18.75
CA ASN A 276 -6.86 -8.60 -19.36
C ASN A 276 -8.10 -8.51 -18.43
N ASP A 277 -8.71 -7.32 -18.38
CA ASP A 277 -9.85 -6.95 -17.54
C ASP A 277 -11.20 -7.49 -18.07
N GLN A 278 -11.21 -8.09 -19.26
CA GLN A 278 -12.37 -8.82 -19.77
C GLN A 278 -12.64 -10.06 -18.91
N LYS A 279 -13.73 -10.00 -18.12
CA LYS A 279 -14.22 -11.06 -17.22
C LYS A 279 -14.03 -12.46 -17.84
N SER A 280 -13.26 -13.31 -17.15
CA SER A 280 -13.27 -14.75 -17.41
C SER A 280 -14.66 -15.32 -17.10
N ILE A 281 -15.20 -16.09 -18.04
CA ILE A 281 -16.56 -16.65 -18.08
C ILE A 281 -16.82 -17.75 -17.02
N PHE A 282 -15.86 -18.05 -16.14
CA PHE A 282 -15.85 -19.31 -15.38
C PHE A 282 -16.49 -19.31 -13.99
N ILE A 283 -17.27 -18.29 -13.60
CA ILE A 283 -18.09 -18.38 -12.38
C ILE A 283 -19.51 -17.93 -12.70
N THR A 284 -20.32 -18.88 -13.19
CA THR A 284 -21.77 -18.87 -13.03
C THR A 284 -22.16 -20.21 -12.44
N LEU A 285 -22.08 -20.32 -11.11
CA LEU A 285 -22.88 -21.22 -10.26
C LEU A 285 -22.99 -20.58 -8.88
#